data_AF-A0A847GS10-F1
#
_entry.id   AF-A0A847GS10-F1
#
_cell.length_a   1.000
_cell.length_b   1.000
_cell.length_c   1.000
_cell.angle_alpha   90.00
_cell.angle_beta   90.00
_cell.angle_gamma   90.00
#
_symmetry.space_group_name_H-M   'P 1'
#
loop_
_entity.id
_entity.type
_entity.pdbx_description
1 polymer ?
#
loop_
_entity_poly.entity_id
_entity_poly.type
_entity_poly.pdbx_seq_one_letter_code
_entity_poly.pdbx_strand_id
1 'polypeptide(L)'
;MRHLMITVVGIGILTSAAGSLAAAQPNERRRDFVEGVLRVLVETQVLPHMARDGQPPPGKPPVPPPPHSRHREVRAAIEEFSAQSGELIAMLRQEEGVRPELRPLLGDAIAVKALTDALLRRAEGRPDPALLAEGFSGVDQRWRTLATRLEGSFAVSGACRQCVRKLNASGERVCQLLGISPQVDREEIVQVLATLTGHLRGLQDVIAGLAPRSRESQIALVELQRLQMQVNLLTATASRPCPYDEFLSQYRAVHKGWRALVGQMRSLDFREGERHIRRIDYVHRQLHELLWIQLDLDRVGLARSAALLSRNVDAACECVSLKMLLAAPNAEAVLQTARELRSLCADFSKAAAGQDSLDSLRWDFRSLDVQCQQFGACLEGWASPDLSQHLAYLDDNIQAVQGALGIRPLVDLEQAVDLAAQLDSLTDQLQHDLRERLGPASRYPPPFRRDAAAAANAVHDSAHQLHDELLRRPHSESIRKSAERLSIAWQALQEFVGKLDHRDRAVVTRHYDRLAPVMARLQMMFVY
;
A
#
# COMPACT_ATOMS: atom_id res chain seq x y z
N MET A 1 -37.06 46.85 9.95
CA MET A 1 -36.84 48.30 9.79
C MET A 1 -36.05 48.83 10.98
N ARG A 2 -34.75 49.06 10.81
CA ARG A 2 -34.02 50.28 11.19
C ARG A 2 -32.53 50.03 10.96
N HIS A 3 -31.98 50.89 10.12
CA HIS A 3 -30.60 50.90 9.65
C HIS A 3 -29.63 51.26 10.78
N LEU A 4 -28.43 50.68 10.74
CA LEU A 4 -27.24 51.36 11.23
C LEU A 4 -26.12 51.20 10.19
N MET A 5 -25.94 52.28 9.41
CA MET A 5 -24.74 52.61 8.66
C MET A 5 -23.70 53.14 9.65
N ILE A 6 -22.47 52.60 9.66
CA ILE A 6 -21.22 53.36 9.93
C ILE A 6 -20.11 52.68 9.11
N THR A 7 -19.81 53.19 7.91
CA THR A 7 -18.72 54.12 7.55
C THR A 7 -17.31 53.51 7.61
N VAL A 8 -16.78 53.35 6.41
CA VAL A 8 -15.43 52.92 6.01
C VAL A 8 -14.39 53.99 6.37
N VAL A 9 -13.28 53.58 6.97
CA VAL A 9 -12.00 54.33 6.92
C VAL A 9 -11.00 53.45 6.20
N GLY A 10 -10.65 53.89 4.99
CA GLY A 10 -9.65 53.25 4.14
C GLY A 10 -8.25 53.53 4.64
N ILE A 11 -7.45 52.47 4.74
CA ILE A 11 -6.00 52.55 4.70
C ILE A 11 -5.59 51.94 3.36
N GLY A 12 -5.19 52.81 2.44
CA GLY A 12 -4.58 52.43 1.18
C GLY A 12 -3.21 51.84 1.45
N ILE A 13 -3.00 50.60 1.01
CA ILE A 13 -1.66 50.05 0.81
C ILE A 13 -1.53 49.79 -0.69
N LEU A 14 -0.48 50.40 -1.22
CA LEU A 14 -0.09 50.44 -2.62
C LEU A 14 0.02 49.05 -3.23
N THR A 15 -0.61 48.90 -4.38
CA THR A 15 -0.44 47.81 -5.33
C THR A 15 0.99 47.76 -5.85
N SER A 16 1.78 46.80 -5.37
CA SER A 16 2.92 46.27 -6.11
C SER A 16 2.44 45.07 -6.93
N ALA A 17 2.53 45.20 -8.25
CA ALA A 17 2.25 44.14 -9.21
C ALA A 17 3.25 42.98 -9.03
N ALA A 18 2.85 41.97 -8.27
CA ALA A 18 3.37 40.62 -8.39
C ALA A 18 2.34 39.83 -9.19
N GLY A 19 2.75 39.33 -10.37
CA GLY A 19 1.89 38.54 -11.23
C GLY A 19 1.25 37.40 -10.44
N SER A 20 -0.07 37.32 -10.50
CA SER A 20 -0.80 36.19 -9.94
C SER A 20 -0.41 34.93 -10.73
N LEU A 21 0.59 34.21 -10.25
CA LEU A 21 0.56 32.75 -10.34
C LEU A 21 -0.69 32.35 -9.56
N ALA A 22 -1.78 32.13 -10.29
CA ALA A 22 -2.98 31.54 -9.74
C ALA A 22 -2.54 30.32 -8.93
N ALA A 23 -2.84 30.34 -7.63
CA ALA A 23 -2.61 29.20 -6.75
C ALA A 23 -3.52 28.07 -7.24
N ALA A 24 -3.02 27.27 -8.19
CA ALA A 24 -3.64 26.02 -8.59
C ALA A 24 -3.96 25.25 -7.31
N GLN A 25 -5.20 24.80 -7.18
CA GLN A 25 -5.63 24.08 -5.98
C GLN A 25 -4.67 22.89 -5.77
N PRO A 26 -4.37 22.49 -4.53
CA PRO A 26 -3.49 21.34 -4.28
C PRO A 26 -3.93 20.10 -5.08
N ASN A 27 -5.23 19.95 -5.36
CA ASN A 27 -5.79 18.92 -6.24
C ASN A 27 -5.37 18.98 -7.73
N GLU A 28 -5.11 20.16 -8.29
CA GLU A 28 -4.65 20.31 -9.68
C GLU A 28 -3.16 20.00 -9.82
N ARG A 29 -2.32 20.48 -8.90
CA ARG A 29 -0.89 20.11 -8.86
C ARG A 29 -0.69 18.60 -8.65
N ARG A 30 -1.60 17.95 -7.91
CA ARG A 30 -1.66 16.49 -7.72
C ARG A 30 -1.97 15.75 -9.02
N ARG A 31 -2.95 16.25 -9.78
CA ARG A 31 -3.30 15.71 -11.10
C ARG A 31 -2.10 15.80 -12.04
N ASP A 32 -1.44 16.95 -12.08
CA ASP A 32 -0.29 17.19 -12.94
C ASP A 32 0.94 16.36 -12.53
N PHE A 33 1.14 16.11 -11.23
CA PHE A 33 2.22 15.25 -10.77
C PHE A 33 1.97 13.78 -11.09
N VAL A 34 0.78 13.24 -10.78
CA VAL A 34 0.46 11.84 -11.08
C VAL A 34 0.41 11.62 -12.59
N GLU A 35 -0.24 12.52 -13.34
CA GLU A 35 -0.18 12.49 -14.82
C GLU A 35 1.26 12.67 -15.32
N GLY A 36 2.10 13.46 -14.65
CA GLY A 36 3.53 13.63 -14.95
C GLY A 36 4.36 12.37 -14.71
N VAL A 37 4.22 11.70 -13.56
CA VAL A 37 4.89 10.43 -13.25
C VAL A 37 4.44 9.32 -14.19
N LEU A 38 3.15 9.29 -14.55
CA LEU A 38 2.61 8.34 -15.53
C LEU A 38 3.06 8.67 -16.95
N ARG A 39 3.12 9.96 -17.30
CA ARG A 39 3.67 10.43 -18.57
C ARG A 39 5.13 10.06 -18.69
N VAL A 40 5.91 10.15 -17.61
CA VAL A 40 7.29 9.67 -17.58
C VAL A 40 7.35 8.16 -17.73
N LEU A 41 6.62 7.36 -16.95
CA LEU A 41 6.54 5.89 -17.16
C LEU A 41 6.22 5.52 -18.62
N VAL A 42 5.31 6.27 -19.23
CA VAL A 42 4.90 6.13 -20.63
C VAL A 42 6.01 6.58 -21.59
N GLU A 43 6.66 7.72 -21.37
CA GLU A 43 7.70 8.28 -22.24
C GLU A 43 9.03 7.52 -22.12
N THR A 44 9.41 7.06 -20.93
CA THR A 44 10.63 6.30 -20.69
C THR A 44 10.56 4.86 -21.21
N GLN A 45 9.37 4.24 -21.27
CA GLN A 45 9.19 2.91 -21.86
C GLN A 45 9.05 2.92 -23.39
N VAL A 46 8.70 4.06 -24.01
CA VAL A 46 8.50 4.19 -25.47
C VAL A 46 9.81 4.46 -26.23
N LEU A 47 10.81 5.08 -25.59
CA LEU A 47 12.04 5.52 -26.26
C LEU A 47 13.22 4.53 -26.38
N PRO A 48 13.30 3.33 -25.75
CA PRO A 48 14.50 2.50 -25.87
C PRO A 48 14.78 1.91 -27.26
N HIS A 49 13.87 2.04 -28.25
CA HIS A 49 13.96 1.28 -29.51
C HIS A 49 13.91 2.13 -30.80
N MET A 50 13.93 3.46 -30.70
CA MET A 50 14.02 4.36 -31.86
C MET A 50 15.45 4.92 -32.02
N ALA A 51 16.43 4.08 -32.36
CA ALA A 51 17.67 4.51 -33.03
C ALA A 51 18.55 3.29 -33.40
N ARG A 52 18.33 2.74 -34.59
CA ARG A 52 19.38 2.04 -35.34
C ARG A 52 19.69 2.86 -36.60
N ASP A 53 19.99 4.15 -36.41
CA ASP A 53 20.32 5.05 -37.52
C ASP A 53 21.83 5.22 -37.61
N GLY A 54 22.40 4.41 -38.50
CA GLY A 54 23.79 4.46 -38.95
C GLY A 54 24.05 3.55 -40.14
N GLN A 55 23.01 3.09 -40.85
CA GLN A 55 23.14 2.15 -41.96
C GLN A 55 22.68 2.85 -43.26
N PRO A 56 23.48 2.82 -44.34
CA PRO A 56 23.09 3.41 -45.63
C PRO A 56 21.83 2.71 -46.16
N PRO A 57 21.02 3.39 -46.99
CA PRO A 57 19.65 2.96 -47.28
C PRO A 57 19.65 1.57 -47.95
N PRO A 58 19.04 0.53 -47.36
CA PRO A 58 18.70 -0.66 -48.09
C PRO A 58 17.48 -0.36 -48.96
N GLY A 59 17.47 -0.92 -50.17
CA GLY A 59 16.38 -0.74 -51.14
C GLY A 59 15.00 -1.05 -50.57
N LYS A 60 13.98 -0.49 -51.25
CA LYS A 60 12.53 -0.58 -50.99
C LYS A 60 12.15 -1.69 -49.98
N PRO A 61 11.51 -1.34 -48.84
CA PRO A 61 11.13 -2.35 -47.86
C PRO A 61 10.16 -3.35 -48.48
N PRO A 62 10.30 -4.66 -48.20
CA PRO A 62 9.25 -5.61 -48.52
C PRO A 62 7.99 -5.17 -47.80
N VAL A 63 6.87 -5.17 -48.54
CA VAL A 63 5.53 -4.92 -47.99
C VAL A 63 5.36 -5.77 -46.74
N PRO A 64 5.05 -5.18 -45.56
CA PRO A 64 4.86 -5.96 -44.35
C PRO A 64 3.70 -6.94 -44.60
N PRO A 65 3.85 -8.23 -44.25
CA PRO A 65 2.76 -9.18 -44.37
C PRO A 65 1.54 -8.65 -43.59
N PRO A 66 0.31 -8.86 -44.08
CA PRO A 66 -0.89 -8.39 -43.38
C PRO A 66 -0.90 -8.96 -41.96
N PRO A 67 -1.22 -8.15 -40.93
CA PRO A 67 -1.28 -8.63 -39.55
C PRO A 67 -2.24 -9.82 -39.48
N HIS A 68 -1.73 -10.98 -39.06
CA HIS A 68 -2.53 -12.18 -38.84
C HIS A 68 -3.74 -11.83 -37.96
N SER A 69 -4.94 -12.34 -38.28
CA SER A 69 -6.21 -12.04 -37.59
C SER A 69 -6.09 -12.08 -36.06
N ARG A 70 -5.33 -13.05 -35.54
CA ARG A 70 -5.02 -13.23 -34.12
C ARG A 70 -4.35 -12.02 -33.46
N HIS A 71 -3.48 -11.29 -34.16
CA HIS A 71 -2.88 -10.07 -33.62
C HIS A 71 -3.87 -8.92 -33.48
N ARG A 72 -4.80 -8.78 -34.43
CA ARG A 72 -5.88 -7.79 -34.32
C ARG A 72 -6.82 -8.12 -33.17
N GLU A 73 -7.12 -9.40 -32.98
CA GLU A 73 -7.94 -9.88 -31.85
C GLU A 73 -7.28 -9.63 -30.50
N VAL A 74 -5.99 -9.95 -30.35
CA VAL A 74 -5.21 -9.65 -29.13
C VAL A 74 -5.20 -8.16 -28.85
N ARG A 75 -4.91 -7.33 -29.87
CA ARG A 75 -4.88 -5.88 -29.72
C ARG A 75 -6.23 -5.32 -29.28
N ALA A 76 -7.31 -5.73 -29.95
CA ALA A 76 -8.66 -5.31 -29.58
C ALA A 76 -9.02 -5.69 -28.14
N ALA A 77 -8.58 -6.86 -27.67
CA ALA A 77 -8.82 -7.30 -26.29
C ALA A 77 -8.00 -6.49 -25.26
N ILE A 78 -6.76 -6.10 -25.58
CA ILE A 78 -5.96 -5.19 -24.73
C ILE A 78 -6.54 -3.77 -24.73
N GLU A 79 -7.03 -3.28 -25.88
CA GLU A 79 -7.72 -1.98 -25.98
C GLU A 79 -9.00 -1.96 -25.15
N GLU A 80 -9.78 -3.04 -25.18
CA GLU A 80 -10.96 -3.22 -24.33
C GLU A 80 -10.58 -3.20 -22.84
N PHE A 81 -9.54 -3.91 -22.43
CA PHE A 81 -9.02 -3.89 -21.06
C PHE A 81 -8.55 -2.49 -20.63
N SER A 82 -7.86 -1.76 -21.52
CA SER A 82 -7.44 -0.36 -21.27
C SER A 82 -8.63 0.59 -21.10
N ALA A 83 -9.68 0.43 -21.92
CA ALA A 83 -10.89 1.24 -21.83
C ALA A 83 -11.62 1.00 -20.50
N GLN A 84 -11.82 -0.27 -20.13
CA GLN A 84 -12.50 -0.62 -18.89
C GLN A 84 -11.68 -0.22 -17.64
N SER A 85 -10.35 -0.26 -17.69
CA SER A 85 -9.51 0.24 -16.59
C SER A 85 -9.62 1.76 -16.44
N GLY A 86 -9.82 2.49 -17.54
CA GLY A 86 -10.18 3.91 -17.51
C GLY A 86 -11.53 4.18 -16.84
N GLU A 87 -12.54 3.36 -17.15
CA GLU A 87 -13.87 3.42 -16.51
C GLU A 87 -13.76 3.19 -14.99
N LEU A 88 -13.01 2.17 -14.58
CA LEU A 88 -12.74 1.87 -13.18
C LEU A 88 -12.10 3.06 -12.44
N ILE A 89 -11.08 3.69 -13.02
CA ILE A 89 -10.42 4.85 -12.43
C ILE A 89 -11.39 6.02 -12.26
N ALA A 90 -12.26 6.27 -13.25
CA ALA A 90 -13.25 7.33 -13.16
C ALA A 90 -14.25 7.08 -12.01
N MET A 91 -14.72 5.84 -11.84
CA MET A 91 -15.59 5.45 -10.72
C MET A 91 -14.88 5.58 -9.37
N LEU A 92 -13.66 5.04 -9.24
CA LEU A 92 -12.89 5.13 -7.99
C LEU A 92 -12.61 6.59 -7.60
N ARG A 93 -12.35 7.48 -8.56
CA ARG A 93 -12.18 8.92 -8.31
C ARG A 93 -13.44 9.60 -7.77
N GLN A 94 -14.61 9.23 -8.29
CA GLN A 94 -15.88 9.77 -7.80
C GLN A 94 -16.14 9.30 -6.36
N GLU A 95 -15.82 8.05 -6.06
CA GLU A 95 -16.03 7.47 -4.72
C GLU A 95 -14.98 7.92 -3.71
N GLU A 96 -13.76 8.24 -4.13
CA GLU A 96 -12.65 8.70 -3.27
C GLU A 96 -13.03 9.94 -2.44
N GLY A 97 -13.78 10.88 -3.03
CA GLY A 97 -14.20 12.11 -2.35
C GLY A 97 -15.07 11.86 -1.12
N VAL A 98 -15.76 10.72 -1.07
CA VAL A 98 -16.60 10.29 0.06
C VAL A 98 -15.89 9.25 0.91
N ARG A 99 -15.02 8.44 0.30
CA ARG A 99 -14.37 7.27 0.91
C ARG A 99 -12.86 7.35 0.67
N PRO A 100 -12.11 8.05 1.54
CA PRO A 100 -10.70 8.30 1.34
C PRO A 100 -9.85 7.01 1.42
N GLU A 101 -10.37 5.95 2.02
CA GLU A 101 -9.78 4.60 2.05
C GLU A 101 -9.60 3.96 0.66
N LEU A 102 -10.27 4.48 -0.38
CA LEU A 102 -10.10 4.00 -1.76
C LEU A 102 -8.83 4.53 -2.43
N ARG A 103 -8.13 5.50 -1.83
CA ARG A 103 -6.94 6.14 -2.42
C ARG A 103 -5.82 5.17 -2.81
N PRO A 104 -5.41 4.21 -1.96
CA PRO A 104 -4.38 3.25 -2.35
C PRO A 104 -4.83 2.40 -3.55
N LEU A 105 -6.11 2.03 -3.60
CA LEU A 105 -6.70 1.22 -4.68
C LEU A 105 -6.78 2.00 -5.99
N LEU A 106 -7.09 3.30 -5.91
CA LEU A 106 -7.05 4.21 -7.06
C LEU A 106 -5.63 4.33 -7.62
N GLY A 107 -4.61 4.47 -6.76
CA GLY A 107 -3.21 4.50 -7.18
C GLY A 107 -2.80 3.21 -7.93
N ASP A 108 -3.19 2.06 -7.40
CA ASP A 108 -2.96 0.76 -8.03
C ASP A 108 -3.69 0.63 -9.38
N ALA A 109 -4.96 1.09 -9.48
CA ALA A 109 -5.74 1.06 -10.72
C ALA A 109 -5.11 1.93 -11.82
N ILE A 110 -4.63 3.12 -11.44
CA ILE A 110 -3.90 4.03 -12.32
C ILE A 110 -2.61 3.37 -12.84
N ALA A 111 -1.86 2.69 -11.98
CA ALA A 111 -0.64 1.98 -12.37
C ALA A 111 -0.93 0.84 -13.37
N VAL A 112 -1.98 0.04 -13.15
CA VAL A 112 -2.41 -1.01 -14.09
C VAL A 112 -2.77 -0.42 -15.46
N LYS A 113 -3.52 0.69 -15.48
CA LYS A 113 -3.87 1.37 -16.73
C LYS A 113 -2.63 1.87 -17.46
N ALA A 114 -1.71 2.54 -16.77
CA ALA A 114 -0.51 3.07 -17.41
C ALA A 114 0.37 1.98 -18.04
N LEU A 115 0.52 0.84 -17.37
CA LEU A 115 1.22 -0.32 -17.94
C LEU A 115 0.51 -0.87 -19.19
N THR A 116 -0.82 -0.92 -19.16
CA THR A 116 -1.62 -1.38 -20.30
C THR A 116 -1.49 -0.42 -21.48
N ASP A 117 -1.53 0.89 -21.24
CA ASP A 117 -1.38 1.92 -22.26
C ASP A 117 0.04 1.94 -22.85
N ALA A 118 1.06 1.67 -22.03
CA ALA A 118 2.44 1.49 -22.49
C ALA A 118 2.57 0.24 -23.38
N LEU A 119 1.92 -0.86 -23.02
CA LEU A 119 1.88 -2.09 -23.81
C LEU A 119 1.21 -1.86 -25.17
N LEU A 120 0.08 -1.14 -25.21
CA LEU A 120 -0.63 -0.81 -26.45
C LEU A 120 0.25 0.00 -27.42
N ARG A 121 0.95 1.03 -26.93
CA ARG A 121 1.87 1.82 -27.76
C ARG A 121 3.04 0.97 -28.27
N ARG A 122 3.56 0.04 -27.45
CA ARG A 122 4.61 -0.89 -27.90
C ARG A 122 4.12 -1.81 -29.01
N ALA A 123 2.87 -2.25 -28.93
CA ALA A 123 2.22 -3.08 -29.96
C ALA A 123 2.11 -2.37 -31.32
N GLU A 124 2.08 -1.04 -31.35
CA GLU A 124 2.01 -0.24 -32.59
C GLU A 124 3.32 -0.25 -33.39
N GLY A 125 4.46 -0.27 -32.71
CA GLY A 125 5.78 -0.20 -33.34
C GLY A 125 6.33 -1.56 -33.82
N ARG A 126 6.01 -2.66 -33.12
CA ARG A 126 6.43 -4.02 -33.49
C ARG A 126 5.52 -5.08 -32.85
N PRO A 127 4.67 -5.78 -33.63
CA PRO A 127 3.76 -6.79 -33.10
C PRO A 127 4.50 -8.13 -32.93
N ASP A 128 5.34 -8.25 -31.91
CA ASP A 128 5.89 -9.54 -31.49
C ASP A 128 4.97 -10.16 -30.42
N PRO A 129 4.33 -11.32 -30.68
CA PRO A 129 3.42 -11.93 -29.73
C PRO A 129 4.12 -12.34 -28.42
N ALA A 130 5.42 -12.65 -28.44
CA ALA A 130 6.17 -13.00 -27.22
C ALA A 130 6.35 -11.78 -26.31
N LEU A 131 6.68 -10.62 -26.89
CA LEU A 131 6.82 -9.37 -26.13
C LEU A 131 5.47 -8.87 -25.60
N LEU A 132 4.37 -9.10 -26.32
CA LEU A 132 3.03 -8.82 -25.83
C LEU A 132 2.64 -9.73 -24.68
N ALA A 133 3.00 -11.02 -24.76
CA ALA A 133 2.74 -11.97 -23.68
C ALA A 133 3.54 -11.62 -22.42
N GLU A 134 4.82 -11.29 -22.54
CA GLU A 134 5.67 -10.84 -21.42
C GLU A 134 5.12 -9.56 -20.79
N GLY A 135 4.81 -8.55 -21.61
CA GLY A 135 4.29 -7.27 -21.11
C GLY A 135 2.92 -7.40 -20.44
N PHE A 136 2.01 -8.20 -21.01
CA PHE A 136 0.70 -8.42 -20.42
C PHE A 136 0.75 -9.29 -19.17
N SER A 137 1.74 -10.18 -19.04
CA SER A 137 1.93 -10.98 -17.81
C SER A 137 2.13 -10.09 -16.57
N GLY A 138 2.92 -9.01 -16.70
CA GLY A 138 3.08 -8.03 -15.62
C GLY A 138 1.81 -7.20 -15.34
N VAL A 139 0.99 -6.95 -16.35
CA VAL A 139 -0.33 -6.30 -16.20
C VAL A 139 -1.29 -7.22 -15.47
N ASP A 140 -1.42 -8.49 -15.90
CA ASP A 140 -2.31 -9.50 -15.30
C ASP A 140 -1.97 -9.72 -13.82
N GLN A 141 -0.69 -9.87 -13.49
CA GLN A 141 -0.22 -10.02 -12.12
C GLN A 141 -0.70 -8.88 -11.22
N ARG A 142 -0.44 -7.62 -11.62
CA ARG A 142 -0.86 -6.43 -10.83
C ARG A 142 -2.37 -6.27 -10.80
N TRP A 143 -3.04 -6.56 -11.91
CA TRP A 143 -4.49 -6.48 -12.02
C TRP A 143 -5.17 -7.47 -11.07
N ARG A 144 -4.73 -8.74 -11.03
CA ARG A 144 -5.34 -9.76 -10.16
C ARG A 144 -5.22 -9.38 -8.68
N THR A 145 -4.05 -8.91 -8.25
CA THR A 145 -3.87 -8.42 -6.88
C THR A 145 -4.80 -7.24 -6.58
N LEU A 146 -4.92 -6.29 -7.50
CA LEU A 146 -5.86 -5.18 -7.37
C LEU A 146 -7.33 -5.64 -7.35
N ALA A 147 -7.70 -6.57 -8.23
CA ALA A 147 -9.06 -7.11 -8.31
C ALA A 147 -9.44 -7.81 -7.00
N THR A 148 -8.55 -8.63 -6.43
CA THR A 148 -8.75 -9.25 -5.10
C THR A 148 -8.96 -8.18 -4.02
N ARG A 149 -8.15 -7.10 -4.02
CA ARG A 149 -8.30 -6.00 -3.07
C ARG A 149 -9.61 -5.23 -3.24
N LEU A 150 -10.02 -4.96 -4.48
CA LEU A 150 -11.27 -4.26 -4.79
C LEU A 150 -12.49 -5.11 -4.43
N GLU A 151 -12.44 -6.41 -4.66
CA GLU A 151 -13.51 -7.34 -4.30
C GLU A 151 -13.65 -7.48 -2.78
N GLY A 152 -12.52 -7.57 -2.08
CA GLY A 152 -12.48 -7.61 -0.60
C GLY A 152 -12.79 -6.27 0.07
N SER A 153 -12.67 -5.16 -0.67
CA SER A 153 -12.93 -3.82 -0.14
C SER A 153 -14.43 -3.55 0.00
N PHE A 154 -14.79 -2.98 1.15
CA PHE A 154 -16.17 -2.57 1.46
C PHE A 154 -16.48 -1.17 0.92
N ALA A 155 -15.43 -0.37 0.73
CA ALA A 155 -15.57 0.99 0.25
C ALA A 155 -15.98 1.05 -1.23
N VAL A 156 -15.97 -0.07 -1.95
CA VAL A 156 -16.27 -0.16 -3.39
C VAL A 156 -17.77 -0.36 -3.63
N SER A 157 -18.37 0.48 -4.47
CA SER A 157 -19.79 0.36 -4.86
C SER A 157 -20.10 -0.89 -5.70
N GLY A 158 -21.38 -1.23 -5.84
CA GLY A 158 -21.82 -2.31 -6.73
C GLY A 158 -21.46 -2.07 -8.20
N ALA A 159 -21.48 -0.81 -8.66
CA ALA A 159 -21.07 -0.44 -10.01
C ALA A 159 -19.58 -0.69 -10.24
N CYS A 160 -18.75 -0.30 -9.27
CA CYS A 160 -17.30 -0.55 -9.34
C CYS A 160 -17.00 -2.06 -9.30
N ARG A 161 -17.70 -2.86 -8.49
CA ARG A 161 -17.59 -4.34 -8.52
C ARG A 161 -17.98 -4.92 -9.88
N GLN A 162 -19.02 -4.39 -10.53
CA GLN A 162 -19.40 -4.82 -11.87
C GLN A 162 -18.30 -4.50 -12.89
N CYS A 163 -17.65 -3.34 -12.77
CA CYS A 163 -16.51 -2.98 -13.61
C CYS A 163 -15.31 -3.93 -13.41
N VAL A 164 -14.99 -4.28 -12.16
CA VAL A 164 -13.97 -5.29 -11.84
C VAL A 164 -14.27 -6.63 -12.52
N ARG A 165 -15.53 -7.09 -12.50
CA ARG A 165 -15.93 -8.32 -13.20
C ARG A 165 -15.74 -8.25 -14.71
N LYS A 166 -16.06 -7.10 -15.34
CA LYS A 166 -15.81 -6.88 -16.77
C LYS A 166 -14.32 -6.95 -17.09
N LEU A 167 -13.50 -6.27 -16.29
CA LEU A 167 -12.04 -6.29 -16.43
C LEU A 167 -11.44 -7.68 -16.24
N ASN A 168 -11.94 -8.46 -15.28
CA ASN A 168 -11.52 -9.86 -15.12
C ASN A 168 -11.82 -10.68 -16.38
N ALA A 169 -13.02 -10.54 -16.96
CA ALA A 169 -13.38 -11.24 -18.19
C ALA A 169 -12.51 -10.81 -19.39
N SER A 170 -12.22 -9.52 -19.54
CA SER A 170 -11.33 -9.02 -20.59
C SER A 170 -9.88 -9.47 -20.38
N GLY A 171 -9.37 -9.44 -19.15
CA GLY A 171 -8.04 -9.94 -18.80
C GLY A 171 -7.86 -11.43 -19.07
N GLU A 172 -8.84 -12.25 -18.67
CA GLU A 172 -8.86 -13.68 -18.98
C GLU A 172 -8.85 -13.95 -20.48
N ARG A 173 -9.59 -13.17 -21.26
CA ARG A 173 -9.61 -13.25 -22.72
C ARG A 173 -8.22 -12.94 -23.31
N VAL A 174 -7.53 -11.89 -22.83
CA VAL A 174 -6.17 -11.58 -23.29
C VAL A 174 -5.21 -12.74 -22.96
N CYS A 175 -5.27 -13.27 -21.72
CA CYS A 175 -4.45 -14.39 -21.29
C CYS A 175 -4.67 -15.63 -22.16
N GLN A 176 -5.92 -15.97 -22.50
CA GLN A 176 -6.26 -17.07 -23.40
C GLN A 176 -5.68 -16.87 -24.81
N LEU A 177 -5.79 -15.67 -25.38
CA LEU A 177 -5.31 -15.37 -26.73
C LEU A 177 -3.77 -15.44 -26.83
N LEU A 178 -3.08 -15.00 -25.77
CA LEU A 178 -1.62 -14.98 -25.66
C LEU A 178 -1.02 -16.28 -25.08
N GLY A 179 -1.84 -17.21 -24.58
CA GLY A 179 -1.38 -18.45 -23.95
C GLY A 179 -0.66 -18.20 -22.61
N ILE A 180 -1.07 -17.17 -21.87
CA ILE A 180 -0.49 -16.80 -20.57
C ILE A 180 -1.21 -17.59 -19.47
N SER A 181 -0.46 -18.37 -18.71
CA SER A 181 -0.94 -18.93 -17.44
C SER A 181 -0.93 -17.87 -16.34
N PRO A 182 -1.83 -17.93 -15.34
CA PRO A 182 -1.83 -16.98 -14.21
C PRO A 182 -0.45 -16.87 -13.57
N GLN A 183 0.08 -15.66 -13.49
CA GLN A 183 1.40 -15.40 -12.90
C GLN A 183 1.25 -14.82 -11.50
N VAL A 184 1.89 -15.46 -10.52
CA VAL A 184 2.03 -14.92 -9.16
C VAL A 184 3.43 -14.36 -8.97
N ASP A 185 3.56 -13.32 -8.15
CA ASP A 185 4.85 -12.76 -7.78
C ASP A 185 5.61 -13.73 -6.87
N ARG A 186 6.45 -14.58 -7.45
CA ARG A 186 7.20 -15.58 -6.67
C ARG A 186 8.26 -14.94 -5.79
N GLU A 187 8.85 -13.83 -6.23
CA GLU A 187 9.87 -13.13 -5.44
C GLU A 187 9.23 -12.50 -4.20
N GLU A 188 8.09 -11.81 -4.36
CA GLU A 188 7.33 -11.25 -3.25
C GLU A 188 6.81 -12.36 -2.32
N ILE A 189 6.27 -13.46 -2.86
CA ILE A 189 5.84 -14.61 -2.06
C ILE A 189 7.00 -15.16 -1.21
N VAL A 190 8.20 -15.33 -1.76
CA VAL A 190 9.36 -15.81 -1.01
C VAL A 190 9.74 -14.86 0.11
N GLN A 191 9.70 -13.55 -0.11
CA GLN A 191 9.97 -12.53 0.91
C GLN A 191 8.93 -12.56 2.04
N VAL A 192 7.65 -12.65 1.69
CA VAL A 192 6.55 -12.72 2.67
C VAL A 192 6.61 -14.04 3.46
N LEU A 193 6.96 -15.16 2.83
CA LEU A 193 7.19 -16.44 3.52
C LEU A 193 8.42 -16.41 4.44
N ALA A 194 9.49 -15.71 4.07
CA ALA A 194 10.64 -15.52 4.95
C ALA A 194 10.26 -14.73 6.21
N THR A 195 9.43 -13.69 6.04
CA THR A 195 8.85 -12.90 7.13
C THR A 195 7.98 -13.78 8.04
N LEU A 196 7.14 -14.65 7.45
CA LEU A 196 6.36 -15.64 8.20
C LEU A 196 7.25 -16.54 9.06
N THR A 197 8.33 -17.10 8.50
CA THR A 197 9.29 -17.92 9.24
C THR A 197 9.92 -17.16 10.40
N GLY A 198 10.25 -15.88 10.21
CA GLY A 198 10.78 -15.00 11.27
C GLY A 198 9.80 -14.82 12.43
N HIS A 199 8.53 -14.51 12.14
CA HIS A 199 7.51 -14.36 13.17
C HIS A 199 7.17 -15.66 13.90
N LEU A 200 7.15 -16.79 13.18
CA LEU A 200 6.98 -18.12 13.78
C LEU A 200 8.12 -18.43 14.77
N ARG A 201 9.37 -18.10 14.43
CA ARG A 201 10.51 -18.25 15.35
C ARG A 201 10.35 -17.36 16.59
N GLY A 202 9.99 -16.10 16.42
CA GLY A 202 9.75 -15.21 17.55
C GLY A 202 8.65 -15.73 18.49
N LEU A 203 7.59 -16.34 17.94
CA LEU A 203 6.55 -16.97 18.75
C LEU A 203 7.05 -18.22 19.49
N GLN A 204 7.93 -19.03 18.87
CA GLN A 204 8.58 -20.16 19.54
C GLN A 204 9.38 -19.68 20.75
N ASP A 205 10.16 -18.61 20.58
CA ASP A 205 11.00 -18.05 21.66
C ASP A 205 10.14 -17.56 22.84
N VAL A 206 9.01 -16.91 22.57
CA VAL A 206 8.05 -16.48 23.59
C VAL A 206 7.44 -17.67 24.33
N ILE A 207 6.96 -18.69 23.62
CA ILE A 207 6.35 -19.88 24.26
C ILE A 207 7.41 -20.65 25.06
N ALA A 208 8.65 -20.73 24.57
CA ALA A 208 9.75 -21.35 25.29
C ALA A 208 10.12 -20.58 26.58
N GLY A 209 10.03 -19.24 26.54
CA GLY A 209 10.29 -18.35 27.66
C GLY A 209 9.24 -18.39 28.78
N LEU A 210 7.96 -18.67 28.45
CA LEU A 210 6.81 -18.70 29.37
C LEU A 210 6.78 -19.90 30.34
N ALA A 211 7.94 -20.48 30.63
CA ALA A 211 8.20 -21.69 31.40
C ALA A 211 7.83 -23.02 30.70
N PRO A 212 8.78 -23.97 30.53
CA PRO A 212 8.59 -25.25 29.85
C PRO A 212 7.75 -26.30 30.63
N ARG A 213 6.83 -25.87 31.50
CA ARG A 213 6.21 -26.74 32.53
C ARG A 213 4.82 -27.28 32.21
N SER A 214 4.11 -26.74 31.22
CA SER A 214 2.79 -27.29 30.82
C SER A 214 2.93 -28.25 29.64
N ARG A 215 2.19 -29.36 29.67
CA ARG A 215 2.11 -30.30 28.53
C ARG A 215 1.57 -29.60 27.28
N GLU A 216 0.67 -28.63 27.47
CA GLU A 216 0.04 -27.89 26.38
C GLU A 216 1.03 -26.96 25.66
N SER A 217 1.89 -26.25 26.39
CA SER A 217 2.95 -25.43 25.78
C SER A 217 3.99 -26.28 25.04
N GLN A 218 4.32 -27.47 25.54
CA GLN A 218 5.20 -28.41 24.82
C GLN A 218 4.57 -28.91 23.53
N ILE A 219 3.27 -29.26 23.54
CA ILE A 219 2.54 -29.64 22.34
C ILE A 219 2.51 -28.48 21.33
N ALA A 220 2.19 -27.27 21.79
CA ALA A 220 2.18 -26.08 20.94
C ALA A 220 3.55 -25.80 20.30
N LEU A 221 4.65 -25.98 21.04
CA LEU A 221 6.01 -25.83 20.50
C LEU A 221 6.32 -26.86 19.41
N VAL A 222 5.95 -28.13 19.60
CA VAL A 222 6.17 -29.18 18.59
C VAL A 222 5.38 -28.89 17.31
N GLU A 223 4.11 -28.51 17.45
CA GLU A 223 3.27 -28.15 16.30
C GLU A 223 3.77 -26.88 15.60
N LEU A 224 4.29 -25.90 16.35
CA LEU A 224 4.87 -24.68 15.79
C LEU A 224 6.18 -24.95 15.03
N GLN A 225 7.02 -25.86 15.52
CA GLN A 225 8.22 -26.33 14.81
C GLN A 225 7.85 -27.08 13.52
N ARG A 226 6.83 -27.93 13.58
CA ARG A 226 6.31 -28.64 12.40
C ARG A 226 5.78 -27.66 11.36
N LEU A 227 5.00 -26.66 11.78
CA LEU A 227 4.47 -25.62 10.90
C LEU A 227 5.61 -24.82 10.25
N GLN A 228 6.62 -24.43 11.02
CA GLN A 228 7.79 -23.73 10.49
C GLN A 228 8.54 -24.56 9.45
N MET A 229 8.70 -25.88 9.67
CA MET A 229 9.29 -26.78 8.68
C MET A 229 8.46 -26.81 7.39
N GLN A 230 7.13 -26.85 7.49
CA GLN A 230 6.23 -26.79 6.32
C GLN A 230 6.34 -25.45 5.57
N VAL A 231 6.45 -24.33 6.29
CA VAL A 231 6.68 -23.01 5.68
C VAL A 231 8.01 -22.98 4.94
N ASN A 232 9.09 -23.51 5.53
CA ASN A 232 10.40 -23.56 4.86
C ASN A 232 10.36 -24.42 3.59
N LEU A 233 9.62 -25.53 3.60
CA LEU A 233 9.39 -26.34 2.40
C LEU A 233 8.60 -25.56 1.35
N LEU A 234 7.55 -24.85 1.75
CA LEU A 234 6.76 -24.00 0.88
C LEU A 234 7.62 -22.89 0.25
N THR A 235 8.52 -22.26 1.01
CA THR A 235 9.48 -21.27 0.50
C THR A 235 10.41 -21.88 -0.53
N ALA A 236 10.94 -23.08 -0.29
CA ALA A 236 11.79 -23.78 -1.26
C ALA A 236 11.02 -24.14 -2.56
N THR A 237 9.73 -24.48 -2.44
CA THR A 237 8.84 -24.72 -3.59
C THR A 237 8.55 -23.42 -4.34
N ALA A 238 8.31 -22.30 -3.64
CA ALA A 238 8.04 -20.99 -4.24
C ALA A 238 9.20 -20.52 -5.13
N SER A 239 10.44 -20.76 -4.69
CA SER A 239 11.67 -20.39 -5.43
C SER A 239 11.91 -21.22 -6.70
N ARG A 240 11.11 -22.27 -6.95
CA ARG A 240 11.23 -23.14 -8.13
C ARG A 240 10.00 -23.02 -9.04
N PRO A 241 10.12 -23.32 -10.33
CA PRO A 241 8.96 -23.42 -11.20
C PRO A 241 8.07 -24.59 -10.74
N CYS A 242 6.91 -24.30 -10.16
CA CYS A 242 5.89 -25.28 -9.82
C CYS A 242 4.51 -24.80 -10.31
N PRO A 243 3.57 -25.71 -10.63
CA PRO A 243 2.20 -25.33 -10.95
C PRO A 243 1.56 -24.53 -9.81
N TYR A 244 0.81 -23.48 -10.15
CA TYR A 244 0.14 -22.61 -9.17
C TYR A 244 -0.81 -23.40 -8.25
N ASP A 245 -1.59 -24.34 -8.79
CA ASP A 245 -2.54 -25.13 -8.00
C ASP A 245 -1.84 -26.03 -6.97
N GLU A 246 -0.68 -26.58 -7.33
CA GLU A 246 0.15 -27.36 -6.42
C GLU A 246 0.65 -26.49 -5.27
N PHE A 247 1.22 -25.33 -5.59
CA PHE A 247 1.66 -24.35 -4.59
C PHE A 247 0.52 -23.92 -3.66
N LEU A 248 -0.64 -23.60 -4.23
CA LEU A 248 -1.82 -23.16 -3.50
C LEU A 248 -2.33 -24.25 -2.54
N SER A 249 -2.29 -25.52 -2.95
CA SER A 249 -2.68 -26.63 -2.09
C SER A 249 -1.76 -26.78 -0.87
N GLN A 250 -0.44 -26.61 -1.05
CA GLN A 250 0.55 -26.65 0.02
C GLN A 250 0.35 -25.46 0.98
N TYR A 251 0.14 -24.26 0.44
CA TYR A 251 -0.16 -23.08 1.25
C TYR A 251 -1.44 -23.25 2.09
N ARG A 252 -2.53 -23.75 1.50
CA ARG A 252 -3.79 -24.00 2.23
C ARG A 252 -3.61 -24.98 3.39
N ALA A 253 -2.74 -25.98 3.24
CA ALA A 253 -2.41 -26.91 4.32
C ALA A 253 -1.68 -26.21 5.48
N VAL A 254 -0.70 -25.35 5.17
CA VAL A 254 0.02 -24.52 6.16
C VAL A 254 -0.97 -23.60 6.89
N HIS A 255 -1.78 -22.84 6.15
CA HIS A 255 -2.75 -21.92 6.74
C HIS A 255 -3.76 -22.65 7.65
N LYS A 256 -4.26 -23.82 7.23
CA LYS A 256 -5.14 -24.65 8.06
C LYS A 256 -4.45 -25.09 9.36
N GLY A 257 -3.19 -25.51 9.28
CA GLY A 257 -2.37 -25.87 10.44
C GLY A 257 -2.19 -24.71 11.41
N TRP A 258 -1.86 -23.52 10.88
CA TRP A 258 -1.77 -22.28 11.65
C TRP A 258 -3.07 -21.96 12.40
N ARG A 259 -4.21 -21.97 11.70
CA ARG A 259 -5.52 -21.66 12.31
C ARG A 259 -5.89 -22.62 13.46
N ALA A 260 -5.57 -23.91 13.30
CA ALA A 260 -5.77 -24.90 14.35
C ALA A 260 -4.86 -24.64 15.56
N LEU A 261 -3.58 -24.33 15.33
CA LEU A 261 -2.62 -24.03 16.37
C LEU A 261 -2.98 -22.76 17.14
N VAL A 262 -3.42 -21.70 16.46
CA VAL A 262 -3.93 -20.48 17.10
C VAL A 262 -5.07 -20.81 18.04
N GLY A 263 -6.06 -21.62 17.61
CA GLY A 263 -7.15 -22.04 18.49
C GLY A 263 -6.67 -22.65 19.82
N GLN A 264 -5.61 -23.47 19.77
CA GLN A 264 -4.98 -24.06 20.96
C GLN A 264 -4.19 -23.03 21.77
N MET A 265 -3.39 -22.18 21.14
CA MET A 265 -2.61 -21.17 21.84
C MET A 265 -3.50 -20.14 22.54
N ARG A 266 -4.67 -19.83 21.97
CA ARG A 266 -5.63 -18.89 22.56
C ARG A 266 -6.16 -19.38 23.92
N SER A 267 -6.12 -20.68 24.23
CA SER A 267 -6.51 -21.21 25.56
C SER A 267 -5.44 -21.02 26.64
N LEU A 268 -4.20 -20.73 26.28
CA LEU A 268 -3.08 -20.57 27.20
C LEU A 268 -3.01 -19.17 27.85
N ASP A 269 -3.91 -18.25 27.47
CA ASP A 269 -4.09 -16.88 27.98
C ASP A 269 -2.79 -16.07 28.19
N PHE A 270 -1.85 -16.13 27.24
CA PHE A 270 -0.60 -15.38 27.30
C PHE A 270 -0.64 -14.15 26.38
N ARG A 271 -0.61 -12.96 27.00
CA ARG A 271 -0.73 -11.66 26.29
C ARG A 271 0.38 -11.42 25.28
N GLU A 272 1.61 -11.83 25.58
CA GLU A 272 2.78 -11.63 24.74
C GLU A 272 2.66 -12.37 23.39
N GLY A 273 1.96 -13.51 23.38
CA GLY A 273 1.70 -14.31 22.18
C GLY A 273 0.76 -13.65 21.20
N GLU A 274 -0.23 -12.90 21.68
CA GLU A 274 -1.25 -12.29 20.83
C GLU A 274 -0.63 -11.34 19.80
N ARG A 275 0.43 -10.61 20.18
CA ARG A 275 1.16 -9.74 19.23
C ARG A 275 1.78 -10.55 18.09
N HIS A 276 2.40 -11.69 18.41
CA HIS A 276 2.99 -12.56 17.40
C HIS A 276 1.94 -13.24 16.54
N ILE A 277 0.84 -13.70 17.14
CA ILE A 277 -0.31 -14.27 16.41
C ILE A 277 -0.85 -13.25 15.40
N ARG A 278 -1.03 -11.99 15.80
CA ARG A 278 -1.50 -10.92 14.91
C ARG A 278 -0.54 -10.64 13.76
N ARG A 279 0.76 -10.61 14.02
CA ARG A 279 1.79 -10.43 12.98
C ARG A 279 1.77 -11.57 11.98
N ILE A 280 1.66 -12.81 12.46
CA ILE A 280 1.54 -13.99 11.60
C ILE A 280 0.24 -13.94 10.79
N ASP A 281 -0.89 -13.60 11.41
CA ASP A 281 -2.16 -13.42 10.71
C ASP A 281 -2.07 -12.30 9.65
N TYR A 282 -1.38 -11.19 9.93
CA TYR A 282 -1.12 -10.14 8.94
C TYR A 282 -0.34 -10.65 7.72
N VAL A 283 0.73 -11.42 7.95
CA VAL A 283 1.51 -12.04 6.86
C VAL A 283 0.67 -13.04 6.06
N HIS A 284 -0.21 -13.83 6.70
CA HIS A 284 -1.15 -14.68 5.99
C HIS A 284 -2.15 -13.89 5.14
N ARG A 285 -2.59 -12.71 5.61
CA ARG A 285 -3.44 -11.81 4.80
C ARG A 285 -2.70 -11.30 3.57
N GLN A 286 -1.43 -10.90 3.70
CA GLN A 286 -0.59 -10.54 2.56
C GLN A 286 -0.46 -11.71 1.56
N LEU A 287 -0.22 -12.93 2.05
CA LEU A 287 -0.18 -14.13 1.19
C LEU A 287 -1.52 -14.40 0.51
N HIS A 288 -2.66 -14.17 1.18
CA HIS A 288 -3.97 -14.30 0.54
C HIS A 288 -4.14 -13.30 -0.61
N GLU A 289 -3.67 -12.07 -0.45
CA GLU A 289 -3.71 -11.08 -1.53
C GLU A 289 -2.81 -11.47 -2.72
N LEU A 290 -1.59 -11.93 -2.46
CA LEU A 290 -0.66 -12.38 -3.51
C LEU A 290 -1.13 -13.64 -4.23
N LEU A 291 -1.83 -14.51 -3.51
CA LEU A 291 -2.37 -15.76 -4.03
C LEU A 291 -3.82 -15.65 -4.49
N TRP A 292 -4.41 -14.46 -4.48
CA TRP A 292 -5.80 -14.20 -4.89
C TRP A 292 -6.84 -15.06 -4.14
N ILE A 293 -6.59 -15.33 -2.86
CA ILE A 293 -7.47 -16.08 -1.97
C ILE A 293 -8.40 -15.09 -1.26
N GLN A 294 -9.70 -15.34 -1.34
CA GLN A 294 -10.69 -14.58 -0.59
C GLN A 294 -10.50 -14.82 0.92
N LEU A 295 -10.51 -13.74 1.70
CA LEU A 295 -10.35 -13.81 3.14
C LEU A 295 -11.66 -14.16 3.82
N ASP A 296 -11.66 -15.26 4.57
CA ASP A 296 -12.73 -15.58 5.50
C ASP A 296 -12.57 -14.77 6.80
N LEU A 297 -13.67 -14.20 7.28
CA LEU A 297 -13.69 -13.46 8.54
C LEU A 297 -13.45 -14.41 9.72
N ASP A 298 -12.36 -14.22 10.46
CA ASP A 298 -12.13 -14.88 11.75
C ASP A 298 -13.05 -14.28 12.84
N ARG A 299 -14.32 -14.68 12.86
CA ARG A 299 -15.29 -14.20 13.87
C ARG A 299 -14.84 -14.46 15.30
N VAL A 300 -14.19 -15.60 15.56
CA VAL A 300 -13.68 -15.94 16.90
C VAL A 300 -12.56 -14.97 17.31
N GLY A 301 -11.64 -14.67 16.39
CA GLY A 301 -10.58 -13.68 16.60
C GLY A 301 -11.12 -12.26 16.77
N LEU A 302 -12.13 -11.89 15.97
CA LEU A 302 -12.80 -10.59 16.05
C LEU A 302 -13.50 -10.41 17.40
N ALA A 303 -14.33 -11.37 17.82
CA ALA A 303 -15.03 -11.33 19.09
C ALA A 303 -14.07 -11.24 20.28
N ARG A 304 -12.95 -11.97 20.24
CA ARG A 304 -11.91 -11.87 21.27
C ARG A 304 -11.21 -10.51 21.27
N SER A 305 -10.86 -9.98 20.10
CA SER A 305 -10.24 -8.66 19.99
C SER A 305 -11.17 -7.55 20.50
N ALA A 306 -12.46 -7.66 20.21
CA ALA A 306 -13.51 -6.80 20.77
C ALA A 306 -13.61 -6.91 22.30
N ALA A 307 -13.57 -8.12 22.85
CA ALA A 307 -13.57 -8.31 24.31
C ALA A 307 -12.31 -7.73 24.98
N LEU A 308 -11.15 -7.80 24.31
CA LEU A 308 -9.91 -7.20 24.79
C LEU A 308 -9.96 -5.66 24.79
N LEU A 309 -10.70 -5.03 23.87
CA LEU A 309 -10.91 -3.57 23.89
C LEU A 309 -11.54 -3.13 25.22
N SER A 310 -12.64 -3.77 25.63
CA SER A 310 -13.29 -3.45 26.90
C SER A 310 -12.35 -3.59 28.08
N ARG A 311 -11.53 -4.65 28.12
CA ARG A 311 -10.54 -4.86 29.19
C ARG A 311 -9.45 -3.78 29.22
N ASN A 312 -9.02 -3.32 28.06
CA ASN A 312 -8.00 -2.26 27.97
C ASN A 312 -8.53 -0.89 28.37
N VAL A 313 -9.78 -0.58 28.01
CA VAL A 313 -10.46 0.64 28.48
C VAL A 313 -10.56 0.63 30.01
N ASP A 314 -10.93 -0.51 30.58
CA ASP A 314 -11.04 -0.68 32.03
C ASP A 314 -9.68 -0.49 32.72
N ALA A 315 -8.63 -1.14 32.21
CA ALA A 315 -7.28 -1.00 32.74
C ALA A 315 -6.75 0.44 32.62
N ALA A 316 -7.02 1.13 31.50
CA ALA A 316 -6.66 2.53 31.32
C ALA A 316 -7.36 3.41 32.37
N CYS A 317 -8.65 3.17 32.63
CA CYS A 317 -9.41 3.88 33.65
C CYS A 317 -8.89 3.61 35.07
N GLU A 318 -8.42 2.40 35.37
CA GLU A 318 -7.83 2.06 36.67
C GLU A 318 -6.51 2.81 36.93
N CYS A 319 -5.75 3.14 35.87
CA CYS A 319 -4.54 3.96 35.97
C CYS A 319 -4.85 5.45 36.22
N VAL A 320 -6.10 5.89 36.05
CA VAL A 320 -6.53 7.26 36.28
C VAL A 320 -6.83 7.48 37.76
N SER A 321 -5.90 8.11 38.48
CA SER A 321 -6.12 8.45 39.89
C SER A 321 -7.08 9.64 40.07
N LEU A 322 -7.74 9.71 41.23
CA LEU A 322 -8.57 10.87 41.60
C LEU A 322 -7.78 12.18 41.56
N LYS A 323 -6.49 12.15 41.91
CA LYS A 323 -5.60 13.32 41.85
C LYS A 323 -5.41 13.81 40.41
N MET A 324 -5.28 12.90 39.45
CA MET A 324 -5.18 13.25 38.02
C MET A 324 -6.49 13.85 37.52
N LEU A 325 -7.63 13.27 37.89
CA LEU A 325 -8.95 13.82 37.55
C LEU A 325 -9.16 15.22 38.13
N LEU A 326 -8.81 15.44 39.40
CA LEU A 326 -8.94 16.77 40.03
C LEU A 326 -8.01 17.83 39.44
N ALA A 327 -6.86 17.42 38.88
CA ALA A 327 -5.93 18.30 38.21
C ALA A 327 -6.29 18.56 36.73
N ALA A 328 -7.16 17.74 36.14
CA ALA A 328 -7.54 17.84 34.74
C ALA A 328 -8.68 18.86 34.54
N PRO A 329 -8.57 19.75 33.54
CA PRO A 329 -9.61 20.75 33.25
C PRO A 329 -10.90 20.13 32.68
N ASN A 330 -10.86 18.87 32.24
CA ASN A 330 -11.90 18.18 31.48
C ASN A 330 -12.30 16.82 32.12
N ALA A 331 -12.22 16.70 33.45
CA ALA A 331 -12.47 15.44 34.15
C ALA A 331 -13.85 14.81 33.87
N GLU A 332 -14.90 15.63 33.76
CA GLU A 332 -16.26 15.18 33.43
C GLU A 332 -16.33 14.57 32.02
N ALA A 333 -15.65 15.20 31.05
CA ALA A 333 -15.58 14.70 29.68
C ALA A 333 -14.88 13.34 29.63
N VAL A 334 -13.74 13.18 30.34
CA VAL A 334 -13.01 11.91 30.41
C VAL A 334 -13.91 10.78 30.93
N LEU A 335 -14.65 11.02 32.02
CA LEU A 335 -15.54 10.02 32.60
C LEU A 335 -16.73 9.68 31.68
N GLN A 336 -17.27 10.67 30.98
CA GLN A 336 -18.35 10.47 30.03
C GLN A 336 -17.89 9.65 28.83
N THR A 337 -16.80 10.04 28.18
CA THR A 337 -16.23 9.32 27.03
C THR A 337 -15.82 7.90 27.40
N ALA A 338 -15.27 7.69 28.61
CA ALA A 338 -14.95 6.34 29.09
C ALA A 338 -16.19 5.44 29.22
N ARG A 339 -17.31 5.96 29.74
CA ARG A 339 -18.57 5.22 29.87
C ARG A 339 -19.17 4.87 28.50
N GLU A 340 -19.20 5.84 27.60
CA GLU A 340 -19.70 5.66 26.24
C GLU A 340 -18.87 4.61 25.49
N LEU A 341 -17.54 4.74 25.55
CA LEU A 341 -16.62 3.78 24.93
C LEU A 341 -16.80 2.37 25.50
N ARG A 342 -16.93 2.24 26.82
CA ARG A 342 -17.18 0.93 27.47
C ARG A 342 -18.48 0.28 26.99
N SER A 343 -19.55 1.07 26.86
CA SER A 343 -20.83 0.59 26.31
C SER A 343 -20.66 0.12 24.87
N LEU A 344 -20.04 0.92 24.02
CA LEU A 344 -19.80 0.58 22.62
C LEU A 344 -18.92 -0.66 22.47
N CYS A 345 -17.87 -0.81 23.28
CA CYS A 345 -17.05 -2.03 23.29
C CYS A 345 -17.86 -3.27 23.68
N ALA A 346 -18.74 -3.16 24.68
CA ALA A 346 -19.58 -4.27 25.12
C ALA A 346 -20.61 -4.68 24.03
N ASP A 347 -21.25 -3.71 23.40
CA ASP A 347 -22.23 -3.95 22.34
C ASP A 347 -21.56 -4.50 21.08
N PHE A 348 -20.42 -3.93 20.68
CA PHE A 348 -19.62 -4.43 19.56
C PHE A 348 -19.10 -5.85 19.83
N SER A 349 -18.66 -6.16 21.06
CA SER A 349 -18.22 -7.52 21.41
C SER A 349 -19.36 -8.54 21.33
N LYS A 350 -20.59 -8.17 21.69
CA LYS A 350 -21.77 -9.04 21.55
C LYS A 350 -22.10 -9.25 20.07
N ALA A 351 -22.10 -8.18 19.28
CA ALA A 351 -22.37 -8.23 17.85
C ALA A 351 -21.34 -9.13 17.12
N ALA A 352 -20.06 -8.95 17.43
CA ALA A 352 -18.97 -9.74 16.87
C ALA A 352 -19.06 -11.24 17.22
N ALA A 353 -19.54 -11.57 18.41
CA ALA A 353 -19.80 -12.96 18.83
C ALA A 353 -21.08 -13.55 18.20
N GLY A 354 -22.00 -12.68 17.73
CA GLY A 354 -23.26 -13.05 17.11
C GLY A 354 -23.14 -13.44 15.63
N GLN A 355 -24.30 -13.49 14.97
CA GLN A 355 -24.44 -13.78 13.54
C GLN A 355 -24.55 -12.52 12.68
N ASP A 356 -24.26 -11.34 13.25
CA ASP A 356 -24.41 -10.08 12.54
C ASP A 356 -23.57 -10.05 11.26
N SER A 357 -24.13 -9.43 10.23
CA SER A 357 -23.43 -9.31 8.95
C SER A 357 -22.15 -8.49 9.12
N LEU A 358 -21.14 -8.79 8.30
CA LEU A 358 -19.87 -8.05 8.27
C LEU A 358 -20.11 -6.54 8.08
N ASP A 359 -21.10 -6.16 7.26
CA ASP A 359 -21.43 -4.76 6.99
C ASP A 359 -22.04 -4.05 8.20
N SER A 360 -22.86 -4.75 9.00
CA SER A 360 -23.35 -4.22 10.29
C SER A 360 -22.19 -3.98 11.24
N LEU A 361 -21.31 -4.97 11.41
CA LEU A 361 -20.14 -4.86 12.29
C LEU A 361 -19.23 -3.70 11.87
N ARG A 362 -19.01 -3.51 10.56
CA ARG A 362 -18.25 -2.37 10.04
C ARG A 362 -18.91 -1.02 10.34
N TRP A 363 -20.23 -0.95 10.26
CA TRP A 363 -20.98 0.26 10.59
C TRP A 363 -20.85 0.60 12.07
N ASP A 364 -21.07 -0.38 12.94
CA ASP A 364 -20.99 -0.21 14.40
C ASP A 364 -19.58 0.17 14.85
N PHE A 365 -18.56 -0.38 14.19
CA PHE A 365 -17.16 -0.08 14.46
C PHE A 365 -16.80 1.40 14.25
N ARG A 366 -17.46 2.13 13.31
CA ARG A 366 -17.15 3.55 13.07
C ARG A 366 -17.39 4.42 14.30
N SER A 367 -18.50 4.18 14.99
CA SER A 367 -18.82 4.90 16.23
C SER A 367 -17.82 4.58 17.33
N LEU A 368 -17.39 3.31 17.41
CA LEU A 368 -16.39 2.85 18.38
C LEU A 368 -15.02 3.50 18.12
N ASP A 369 -14.57 3.56 16.86
CA ASP A 369 -13.29 4.17 16.47
C ASP A 369 -13.23 5.66 16.82
N VAL A 370 -14.27 6.42 16.45
CA VAL A 370 -14.38 7.84 16.79
C VAL A 370 -14.32 8.06 18.30
N GLN A 371 -15.03 7.23 19.08
CA GLN A 371 -15.06 7.36 20.53
C GLN A 371 -13.73 6.95 21.18
N CYS A 372 -13.02 5.98 20.60
CA CYS A 372 -11.68 5.61 21.06
C CYS A 372 -10.68 6.78 20.87
N GLN A 373 -10.73 7.45 19.73
CA GLN A 373 -9.90 8.63 19.45
C GLN A 373 -10.22 9.78 20.40
N GLN A 374 -11.51 10.04 20.67
CA GLN A 374 -11.92 11.06 21.64
C GLN A 374 -11.44 10.73 23.06
N PHE A 375 -11.52 9.46 23.46
CA PHE A 375 -11.02 9.02 24.76
C PHE A 375 -9.51 9.24 24.90
N GLY A 376 -8.73 8.85 23.88
CA GLY A 376 -7.28 9.09 23.84
C GLY A 376 -6.93 10.58 23.91
N ALA A 377 -7.62 11.43 23.12
CA ALA A 377 -7.41 12.88 23.12
C ALA A 377 -7.71 13.53 24.49
N CYS A 378 -8.71 13.02 25.21
CA CYS A 378 -9.03 13.54 26.55
C CYS A 378 -7.95 13.23 27.59
N LEU A 379 -7.16 12.18 27.37
CA LEU A 379 -6.06 11.72 28.22
C LEU A 379 -4.69 12.20 27.72
N GLU A 380 -4.64 12.91 26.60
CA GLU A 380 -3.42 13.46 26.04
C GLU A 380 -2.80 14.48 27.01
N GLY A 381 -1.49 14.38 27.23
CA GLY A 381 -0.76 15.23 28.19
C GLY A 381 -0.76 14.72 29.63
N TRP A 382 -1.40 13.58 29.92
CA TRP A 382 -1.34 12.97 31.25
C TRP A 382 -0.04 12.18 31.40
N ALA A 383 0.87 12.66 32.25
CA ALA A 383 2.18 12.05 32.45
C ALA A 383 2.09 10.80 33.36
N SER A 384 1.66 9.67 32.80
CA SER A 384 1.76 8.34 33.45
C SER A 384 2.26 7.30 32.43
N PRO A 385 3.37 6.59 32.73
CA PRO A 385 3.91 5.57 31.84
C PRO A 385 2.94 4.39 31.69
N ASP A 386 2.27 3.99 32.78
CA ASP A 386 1.31 2.88 32.77
C ASP A 386 0.08 3.23 31.92
N LEU A 387 -0.43 4.46 32.06
CA LEU A 387 -1.55 4.95 31.23
C LEU A 387 -1.16 4.96 29.74
N SER A 388 0.04 5.47 29.43
CA SER A 388 0.55 5.51 28.05
C SER A 388 0.67 4.10 27.45
N GLN A 389 1.10 3.12 28.25
CA GLN A 389 1.16 1.72 27.83
C GLN A 389 -0.24 1.14 27.55
N HIS A 390 -1.23 1.40 28.41
CA HIS A 390 -2.60 0.91 28.20
C HIS A 390 -3.29 1.57 27.00
N LEU A 391 -3.04 2.85 26.75
CA LEU A 391 -3.51 3.54 25.54
C LEU A 391 -2.87 2.94 24.29
N ALA A 392 -1.56 2.66 24.31
CA ALA A 392 -0.91 1.98 23.18
C ALA A 392 -1.51 0.59 22.92
N TYR A 393 -1.86 -0.18 23.97
CA TYR A 393 -2.55 -1.46 23.79
C TYR A 393 -3.98 -1.32 23.27
N LEU A 394 -4.67 -0.23 23.63
CA LEU A 394 -5.99 0.07 23.10
C LEU A 394 -5.90 0.34 21.59
N ASP A 395 -4.96 1.19 21.17
CA ASP A 395 -4.70 1.49 19.75
C ASP A 395 -4.34 0.23 18.95
N ASP A 396 -3.43 -0.60 19.47
CA ASP A 396 -3.04 -1.88 18.84
C ASP A 396 -4.25 -2.82 18.68
N ASN A 397 -5.21 -2.81 19.62
CA ASN A 397 -6.42 -3.60 19.53
C ASN A 397 -7.44 -3.03 18.55
N ILE A 398 -7.59 -1.69 18.48
CA ILE A 398 -8.44 -1.01 17.49
C ILE A 398 -7.95 -1.35 16.09
N GLN A 399 -6.64 -1.28 15.84
CA GLN A 399 -6.02 -1.66 14.57
C GLN A 399 -6.24 -3.16 14.25
N ALA A 400 -6.18 -4.03 15.26
CA ALA A 400 -6.48 -5.45 15.07
C ALA A 400 -7.95 -5.69 14.65
N VAL A 401 -8.89 -4.97 15.27
CA VAL A 401 -10.31 -5.04 14.91
C VAL A 401 -10.56 -4.47 13.52
N GLN A 402 -9.97 -3.31 13.18
CA GLN A 402 -10.01 -2.75 11.82
C GLN A 402 -9.51 -3.77 10.78
N GLY A 403 -8.34 -4.35 11.05
CA GLY A 403 -7.73 -5.35 10.19
C GLY A 403 -8.59 -6.61 10.01
N ALA A 404 -9.26 -7.08 11.07
CA ALA A 404 -10.18 -8.20 11.00
C ALA A 404 -11.46 -7.88 10.21
N LEU A 405 -11.97 -6.65 10.33
CA LEU A 405 -13.10 -6.16 9.54
C LEU A 405 -12.73 -5.86 8.08
N GLY A 406 -11.45 -5.93 7.71
CA GLY A 406 -10.96 -5.51 6.39
C GLY A 406 -11.09 -4.00 6.18
N ILE A 407 -11.18 -3.22 7.27
CA ILE A 407 -11.08 -1.77 7.22
C ILE A 407 -9.60 -1.45 7.14
N ARG A 408 -9.15 -0.95 5.99
CA ARG A 408 -7.76 -0.52 5.84
C ARG A 408 -7.61 0.86 6.45
N PRO A 409 -6.58 1.08 7.30
CA PRO A 409 -6.27 2.42 7.75
C PRO A 409 -5.95 3.29 6.53
N LEU A 410 -6.31 4.57 6.61
CA LEU A 410 -6.01 5.52 5.54
C LEU A 410 -4.50 5.59 5.25
N VAL A 411 -3.71 5.43 6.31
CA VAL A 411 -2.25 5.31 6.28
C VAL A 411 -1.87 4.06 7.07
N ASP A 412 -1.45 3.01 6.36
CA ASP A 412 -0.73 1.91 6.97
C ASP A 412 0.71 2.36 7.20
N LEU A 413 1.06 2.71 8.45
CA LEU A 413 2.39 3.24 8.78
C LEU A 413 3.49 2.20 8.52
N GLU A 414 3.22 0.92 8.76
CA GLU A 414 4.20 -0.15 8.51
C GLU A 414 4.47 -0.28 7.02
N GLN A 415 3.41 -0.33 6.21
CA GLN A 415 3.53 -0.30 4.76
C GLN A 415 4.24 0.98 4.27
N ALA A 416 3.96 2.14 4.87
CA ALA A 416 4.62 3.37 4.50
C ALA A 416 6.11 3.36 4.83
N VAL A 417 6.50 2.82 5.99
CA VAL A 417 7.91 2.64 6.36
C VAL A 417 8.59 1.71 5.35
N ASP A 418 7.97 0.59 5.00
CA ASP A 418 8.53 -0.35 4.02
C ASP A 418 8.68 0.29 2.64
N LEU A 419 7.66 1.01 2.17
CA LEU A 419 7.72 1.74 0.90
C LEU A 419 8.79 2.84 0.93
N ALA A 420 8.93 3.55 2.05
CA ALA A 420 9.95 4.58 2.21
C ALA A 420 11.36 3.97 2.27
N ALA A 421 11.55 2.83 2.93
CA ALA A 421 12.80 2.09 2.94
C ALA A 421 13.18 1.55 1.55
N GLN A 422 12.20 1.02 0.81
CA GLN A 422 12.39 0.59 -0.58
C GLN A 422 12.77 1.78 -1.46
N LEU A 423 12.09 2.91 -1.30
CA LEU A 423 12.39 4.14 -2.04
C LEU A 423 13.80 4.64 -1.72
N ASP A 424 14.18 4.69 -0.45
CA ASP A 424 15.51 5.07 0.02
C ASP A 424 16.59 4.22 -0.66
N SER A 425 16.44 2.89 -0.61
CA SER A 425 17.37 1.96 -1.26
C SER A 425 17.43 2.13 -2.79
N LEU A 426 16.29 2.29 -3.47
CA LEU A 426 16.25 2.48 -4.92
C LEU A 426 16.84 3.84 -5.34
N THR A 427 16.64 4.88 -4.54
CA THR A 427 17.20 6.21 -4.81
C THR A 427 18.71 6.26 -4.58
N ASP A 428 19.23 5.51 -3.60
CA ASP A 428 20.68 5.31 -3.39
C ASP A 428 21.32 4.62 -4.61
N GLN A 429 20.72 3.52 -5.09
CA GLN A 429 21.17 2.82 -6.29
C GLN A 429 21.16 3.73 -7.53
N LEU A 430 20.07 4.48 -7.74
CA LEU A 430 19.97 5.44 -8.83
C LEU A 430 21.03 6.53 -8.73
N GLN A 431 21.27 7.06 -7.53
CA GLN A 431 22.29 8.08 -7.26
C GLN A 431 23.69 7.54 -7.58
N HIS A 432 24.00 6.32 -7.15
CA HIS A 432 25.26 5.66 -7.45
C HIS A 432 25.49 5.50 -8.97
N ASP A 433 24.52 4.93 -9.67
CA ASP A 433 24.58 4.71 -11.12
C ASP A 433 24.70 6.02 -11.91
N LEU A 434 24.00 7.08 -11.48
CA LEU A 434 24.10 8.39 -12.09
C LEU A 434 25.48 9.01 -11.87
N ARG A 435 26.06 8.91 -10.67
CA ARG A 435 27.42 9.43 -10.39
C ARG A 435 28.48 8.71 -11.20
N GLU A 436 28.38 7.38 -11.32
CA GLU A 436 29.32 6.59 -12.11
C GLU A 436 29.30 7.04 -13.58
N ARG A 437 28.11 7.23 -14.14
CA ARG A 437 27.92 7.63 -15.55
C ARG A 437 28.22 9.09 -15.82
N LEU A 438 27.88 9.97 -14.88
CA LEU A 438 28.14 11.41 -14.96
C LEU A 438 29.50 11.80 -14.37
N GLY A 439 30.39 10.83 -14.17
CA GLY A 439 31.72 11.06 -13.62
C GLY A 439 32.61 11.97 -14.48
N PRO A 440 33.85 12.23 -14.03
CA PRO A 440 34.79 13.15 -14.67
C PRO A 440 35.08 12.80 -16.14
N ALA A 441 35.05 11.52 -16.48
CA ALA A 441 35.29 10.99 -17.82
C ALA A 441 34.03 10.97 -18.73
N SER A 442 32.89 11.47 -18.26
CA SER A 442 31.66 11.46 -19.06
C SER A 442 31.67 12.54 -20.15
N ARG A 443 30.91 12.26 -21.20
CA ARG A 443 30.68 13.15 -22.36
C ARG A 443 29.80 14.37 -22.08
N TYR A 444 29.19 14.45 -20.90
CA TYR A 444 28.24 15.52 -20.57
C TYR A 444 28.97 16.78 -20.08
N PRO A 445 28.43 17.99 -20.35
CA PRO A 445 29.01 19.24 -19.88
C PRO A 445 29.16 19.27 -18.35
N PRO A 446 30.25 19.85 -17.79
CA PRO A 446 30.42 20.02 -16.35
C PRO A 446 29.22 20.58 -15.57
N PRO A 447 28.51 21.63 -16.03
CA PRO A 447 27.33 22.14 -15.31
C PRO A 447 26.21 21.10 -15.27
N PHE A 448 25.92 20.43 -16.40
CA PHE A 448 24.91 19.37 -16.45
C PHE A 448 25.20 18.24 -15.46
N ARG A 449 26.47 17.78 -15.40
CA ARG A 449 26.88 16.69 -14.49
C ARG A 449 26.66 17.07 -13.04
N ARG A 450 27.09 18.27 -12.66
CA ARG A 450 26.95 18.78 -11.29
C ARG A 450 25.48 18.91 -10.90
N ASP A 451 24.67 19.50 -11.77
CA ASP A 451 23.28 19.82 -11.46
C ASP A 451 22.42 18.53 -11.45
N ALA A 452 22.67 17.58 -12.35
CA ALA A 452 22.01 16.27 -12.35
C ALA A 452 22.42 15.42 -11.14
N ALA A 453 23.70 15.43 -10.74
CA ALA A 453 24.15 14.76 -9.52
C ALA A 453 23.55 15.41 -8.26
N ALA A 454 23.43 16.73 -8.22
CA ALA A 454 22.77 17.45 -7.13
C ALA A 454 21.28 17.10 -7.04
N ALA A 455 20.58 17.01 -8.18
CA ALA A 455 19.18 16.58 -8.23
C ALA A 455 19.01 15.13 -7.74
N ALA A 456 19.92 14.23 -8.13
CA ALA A 456 19.90 12.84 -7.64
C ALA A 456 20.16 12.76 -6.13
N ASN A 457 21.07 13.58 -5.61
CA ASN A 457 21.30 13.70 -4.16
C ASN A 457 20.04 14.20 -3.44
N ALA A 458 19.41 15.27 -3.93
CA ALA A 458 18.21 15.83 -3.31
C ALA A 458 17.05 14.82 -3.24
N VAL A 459 16.89 13.96 -4.26
CA VAL A 459 15.89 12.88 -4.25
C VAL A 459 16.21 11.86 -3.16
N HIS A 460 17.45 11.38 -3.10
CA HIS A 460 17.88 10.41 -2.09
C HIS A 460 17.75 10.98 -0.66
N ASP A 461 18.28 12.17 -0.42
CA ASP A 461 18.21 12.83 0.90
C ASP A 461 16.75 13.03 1.36
N SER A 462 15.85 13.36 0.42
CA SER A 462 14.41 13.50 0.72
C SER A 462 13.74 12.16 1.02
N ALA A 463 14.11 11.10 0.30
CA ALA A 463 13.61 9.74 0.55
C ALA A 463 14.09 9.21 1.90
N HIS A 464 15.37 9.39 2.21
CA HIS A 464 15.97 9.02 3.47
C HIS A 464 15.34 9.78 4.64
N GLN A 465 15.18 11.11 4.53
CA GLN A 465 14.50 11.91 5.55
C GLN A 465 13.05 11.45 5.78
N LEU A 466 12.30 11.14 4.72
CA LEU A 466 10.94 10.63 4.85
C LEU A 466 10.90 9.29 5.60
N HIS A 467 11.81 8.37 5.27
CA HIS A 467 11.94 7.09 5.95
C HIS A 467 12.28 7.26 7.45
N ASP A 468 13.28 8.09 7.76
CA ASP A 468 13.70 8.42 9.12
C ASP A 468 12.58 9.07 9.95
N GLU A 469 11.82 9.97 9.33
CA GLU A 469 10.64 10.56 9.94
C GLU A 469 9.62 9.47 10.24
N LEU A 470 9.21 8.66 9.26
CA LEU A 470 8.22 7.58 9.47
C LEU A 470 8.59 6.61 10.60
N LEU A 471 9.87 6.26 10.75
CA LEU A 471 10.35 5.43 11.87
C LEU A 471 10.15 6.08 13.25
N ARG A 472 10.21 7.40 13.33
CA ARG A 472 10.06 8.17 14.58
C ARG A 472 8.61 8.48 14.96
N ARG A 473 7.62 7.99 14.20
CA ARG A 473 6.17 8.27 14.37
C ARG A 473 5.84 9.77 14.50
N PRO A 474 6.15 10.61 13.50
CA PRO A 474 5.89 12.04 13.56
C PRO A 474 4.42 12.36 13.28
N HIS A 475 4.04 13.59 13.62
CA HIS A 475 2.76 14.18 13.25
C HIS A 475 2.56 14.16 11.73
N SER A 476 1.33 13.91 11.28
CA SER A 476 0.94 13.78 9.87
C SER A 476 1.43 14.94 8.98
N GLU A 477 1.47 16.16 9.52
CA GLU A 477 1.91 17.35 8.79
C GLU A 477 3.41 17.31 8.40
N SER A 478 4.28 16.75 9.26
CA SER A 478 5.72 16.63 8.95
C SER A 478 5.93 15.67 7.79
N ILE A 479 5.30 14.49 7.89
CA ILE A 479 5.38 13.46 6.86
C ILE A 479 4.88 14.02 5.52
N ARG A 480 3.77 14.77 5.54
CA ARG A 480 3.23 15.43 4.34
C ARG A 480 4.24 16.37 3.68
N LYS A 481 4.88 17.26 4.47
CA LYS A 481 5.91 18.18 3.96
C LYS A 481 7.11 17.43 3.40
N SER A 482 7.49 16.30 3.99
CA SER A 482 8.59 15.46 3.52
C SER A 482 8.24 14.73 2.22
N ALA A 483 7.02 14.22 2.10
CA ALA A 483 6.50 13.63 0.85
C ALA A 483 6.41 14.67 -0.29
N GLU A 484 6.01 15.91 0.00
CA GLU A 484 6.01 17.01 -0.96
C GLU A 484 7.43 17.39 -1.42
N ARG A 485 8.39 17.48 -0.50
CA ARG A 485 9.80 17.75 -0.83
C ARG A 485 10.38 16.69 -1.77
N LEU A 486 10.12 15.42 -1.47
CA LEU A 486 10.49 14.30 -2.32
C LEU A 486 9.86 14.41 -3.72
N SER A 487 8.58 14.80 -3.81
CA SER A 487 7.88 15.05 -5.08
C SER A 487 8.61 16.07 -5.96
N ILE A 488 9.00 17.19 -5.35
CA ILE A 488 9.66 18.31 -6.05
C ILE A 488 11.05 17.89 -6.52
N ALA A 489 11.81 17.22 -5.65
CA ALA A 489 13.14 16.70 -6.00
C ALA A 489 13.06 15.70 -7.17
N TRP A 490 12.04 14.83 -7.17
CA TRP A 490 11.81 13.86 -8.23
C TRP A 490 11.52 14.52 -9.59
N GLN A 491 10.66 15.54 -9.61
CA GLN A 491 10.38 16.31 -10.84
C GLN A 491 11.63 17.03 -11.37
N ALA A 492 12.45 17.61 -10.48
CA ALA A 492 13.69 18.25 -10.88
C ALA A 492 14.66 17.25 -11.53
N LEU A 493 14.78 16.03 -10.99
CA LEU A 493 15.63 14.99 -11.56
C LEU A 493 15.15 14.54 -12.95
N GLN A 494 13.83 14.46 -13.15
CA GLN A 494 13.24 14.06 -14.44
C GLN A 494 13.70 14.93 -15.61
N GLU A 495 13.83 16.25 -15.40
CA GLU A 495 14.29 17.18 -16.44
C GLU A 495 15.69 16.85 -16.96
N PHE A 496 16.55 16.25 -16.12
CA PHE A 496 17.89 15.82 -16.51
C PHE A 496 17.88 14.45 -17.18
N VAL A 497 17.05 13.51 -16.72
CA VAL A 497 16.92 12.18 -17.33
C VAL A 497 16.46 12.28 -18.79
N GLY A 498 15.54 13.20 -19.07
CA GLY A 498 15.08 13.55 -20.42
C GLY A 498 16.14 14.16 -21.34
N LYS A 499 17.33 14.48 -20.82
CA LYS A 499 18.48 15.01 -21.58
C LYS A 499 19.67 14.05 -21.61
N LEU A 500 19.60 12.91 -20.92
CA LEU A 500 20.61 11.86 -21.01
C LEU A 500 20.62 11.20 -22.39
N ASP A 501 21.79 10.80 -22.85
CA ASP A 501 21.96 9.98 -24.04
C ASP A 501 21.34 8.60 -23.85
N HIS A 502 20.93 7.99 -24.97
CA HIS A 502 20.11 6.78 -24.99
C HIS A 502 20.66 5.63 -24.12
N ARG A 503 21.98 5.39 -24.12
CA ARG A 503 22.60 4.30 -23.34
C ARG A 503 22.48 4.53 -21.83
N ASP A 504 22.65 5.78 -21.39
CA ASP A 504 22.60 6.14 -19.97
C ASP A 504 21.16 6.28 -19.49
N ARG A 505 20.30 6.86 -20.34
CA ARG A 505 18.86 6.92 -20.13
C ARG A 505 18.28 5.53 -19.92
N ALA A 506 18.63 4.54 -20.73
CA ALA A 506 18.05 3.19 -20.60
C ALA A 506 18.29 2.53 -19.23
N VAL A 507 19.42 2.81 -18.58
CA VAL A 507 19.69 2.27 -17.24
C VAL A 507 18.96 3.05 -16.18
N VAL A 508 18.96 4.38 -16.28
CA VAL A 508 18.21 5.25 -15.36
C VAL A 508 16.70 4.98 -15.45
N THR A 509 16.17 4.75 -16.64
CA THR A 509 14.76 4.39 -16.88
C THR A 509 14.35 3.15 -16.10
N ARG A 510 15.20 2.12 -15.99
CA ARG A 510 14.86 0.90 -15.22
C ARG A 510 14.64 1.19 -13.75
N HIS A 511 15.42 2.11 -13.18
CA HIS A 511 15.21 2.58 -11.81
C HIS A 511 13.93 3.39 -11.69
N TYR A 512 13.64 4.24 -12.67
CA TYR A 512 12.38 4.99 -12.74
C TYR A 512 11.14 4.09 -12.80
N ASP A 513 11.18 3.01 -13.57
CA ASP A 513 10.08 2.04 -13.66
C ASP A 513 9.77 1.36 -12.31
N ARG A 514 10.79 1.22 -11.45
CA ARG A 514 10.67 0.68 -10.09
C ARG A 514 10.27 1.75 -9.06
N LEU A 515 10.82 2.95 -9.18
CA LEU A 515 10.60 4.07 -8.26
C LEU A 515 9.21 4.69 -8.40
N ALA A 516 8.74 4.87 -9.63
CA ALA A 516 7.47 5.54 -9.93
C ALA A 516 6.25 4.94 -9.20
N PRO A 517 6.00 3.60 -9.19
CA PRO A 517 4.87 3.03 -8.47
C PRO A 517 4.99 3.21 -6.95
N VAL A 518 6.20 3.14 -6.39
CA VAL A 518 6.45 3.34 -4.95
C VAL A 518 6.19 4.80 -4.56
N MET A 519 6.70 5.73 -5.36
CA MET A 519 6.45 7.18 -5.20
C MET A 519 4.95 7.52 -5.26
N ALA A 520 4.24 6.99 -6.27
CA ALA A 520 2.81 7.23 -6.41
C ALA A 520 2.03 6.70 -5.19
N ARG A 521 2.35 5.49 -4.71
CA ARG A 521 1.71 4.91 -3.52
C ARG A 521 1.95 5.76 -2.26
N LEU A 522 3.21 6.12 -1.99
CA LEU A 522 3.56 6.95 -0.82
C LEU A 522 2.83 8.30 -0.84
N GLN A 523 2.76 8.97 -1.99
CA GLN A 523 2.02 10.22 -2.08
C GLN A 523 0.53 10.04 -1.85
N MET A 524 -0.08 8.99 -2.41
CA MET A 524 -1.51 8.73 -2.19
C MET A 524 -1.84 8.45 -0.72
N MET A 525 -0.88 7.97 0.08
CA MET A 525 -1.04 7.75 1.52
C MET A 525 -1.02 9.05 2.34
N PHE A 526 -0.09 9.97 2.08
CA PHE A 526 0.22 11.07 3.02
C PHE A 526 -0.33 12.45 2.67
N VAL A 527 -1.14 12.59 1.62
CA VAL A 527 -1.51 13.89 1.05
C VAL A 527 -2.67 14.62 1.79
N TYR A 528 -2.95 14.26 3.04
CA TYR A 528 -3.91 14.96 3.91
C TYR A 528 -3.29 15.39 5.24
#